data_AF-A0A8H4HF71-F1
#
_entry.id   AF-A0A8H4HF71-F1
#
_cell.length_a   1.000
_cell.length_b   1.000
_cell.length_c   1.000
_cell.angle_alpha   90.00
_cell.angle_beta   90.00
_cell.angle_gamma   90.00
#
_symmetry.space_group_name_H-M   'P 1'
#
loop_
_entity.id
_entity.type
_entity.pdbx_description
1 polymer ?
#
loop_
_entity_poly.entity_id
_entity_poly.type
_entity_poly.pdbx_seq_one_letter_code
_entity_poly.pdbx_strand_id
1 'polypeptide(L)'
;MIAVTRNLALAALTSVAAALPAQSTGKHAFDWDATRYLLAFGDSYTYVQGTHGHQNYSFIGDQLNFAYDSKMLLTNKIVQNQTATAEGGPNWAEFLTNCGVKKGLTSPLSCKKQLWDFAFAGADISVEYTPLHHNYTVSLVNQVTQYEQYGHPVLKNIMHPSRTLVAIWIGINDMNDSAKYAVHFPTFYNRMMTTLFASVQTLYNLGYRSYLFMNLPPLDRTPANQARSNPSPNATQITWFNDALAQHAQSFERAHADTTVHVFDAHTALSNMMDHPARYGIVNTTNFCAGYNQPDIEMNYQAYGCPTPLDTYFWFNSGHLTSHVHKELAEILEAQLKAWST
;
A
#
# COMPACT_ATOMS: atom_id res chain seq x y z
N MET A 1 2.26 -51.89 -70.37
CA MET A 1 2.81 -50.62 -69.84
C MET A 1 1.74 -50.00 -68.94
N ILE A 2 1.93 -50.06 -67.62
CA ILE A 2 0.98 -49.55 -66.63
C ILE A 2 1.30 -48.08 -66.40
N ALA A 3 0.37 -47.18 -66.73
CA ALA A 3 0.47 -45.76 -66.41
C ALA A 3 -0.19 -45.52 -65.04
N VAL A 4 0.61 -45.04 -64.08
CA VAL A 4 0.14 -44.62 -62.76
C VAL A 4 -0.04 -43.11 -62.78
N THR A 5 -1.29 -42.64 -62.69
CA THR A 5 -1.62 -41.23 -62.46
C THR A 5 -1.68 -40.96 -60.95
N ARG A 6 -0.76 -40.12 -60.46
CA ARG A 6 -0.80 -39.57 -59.10
C ARG A 6 -1.66 -38.31 -59.10
N ASN A 7 -2.79 -38.34 -58.39
CA ASN A 7 -3.55 -37.13 -58.04
C ASN A 7 -2.95 -36.52 -56.77
N LEU A 8 -2.46 -35.27 -56.86
CA LEU A 8 -2.17 -34.44 -55.67
C LEU A 8 -3.48 -33.81 -55.19
N ALA A 9 -3.88 -34.13 -53.96
CA ALA A 9 -4.91 -33.38 -53.24
C ALA A 9 -4.25 -32.23 -52.47
N LEU A 10 -4.58 -31.00 -52.83
CA LEU A 10 -4.18 -29.80 -52.08
C LEU A 10 -5.20 -29.57 -50.96
N ALA A 11 -4.82 -29.84 -49.71
CA ALA A 11 -5.64 -29.51 -48.55
C ALA A 11 -5.43 -28.03 -48.19
N ALA A 12 -6.45 -27.19 -48.40
CA ALA A 12 -6.47 -25.82 -47.92
C ALA A 12 -6.80 -25.81 -46.41
N LEU A 13 -5.80 -25.49 -45.59
CA LEU A 13 -5.99 -25.22 -44.16
C LEU A 13 -6.54 -23.80 -44.00
N THR A 14 -7.81 -23.68 -43.62
CA THR A 14 -8.40 -22.42 -43.18
C THR A 14 -7.99 -22.14 -41.74
N SER A 15 -7.03 -21.25 -41.55
CA SER A 15 -6.67 -20.69 -40.25
C SER A 15 -7.77 -19.74 -39.78
N VAL A 16 -8.59 -20.19 -38.83
CA VAL A 16 -9.50 -19.32 -38.08
C VAL A 16 -8.64 -18.56 -37.07
N ALA A 17 -8.22 -17.34 -37.44
CA ALA A 17 -7.64 -16.41 -36.50
C ALA A 17 -8.73 -15.99 -35.49
N ALA A 18 -8.63 -16.50 -34.26
CA ALA A 18 -9.43 -15.97 -33.16
C ALA A 18 -8.98 -14.52 -32.92
N ALA A 19 -9.83 -13.56 -33.30
CA ALA A 19 -9.61 -12.15 -32.96
C ALA A 19 -9.66 -12.01 -31.43
N LEU A 20 -8.55 -11.56 -30.85
CA LEU A 20 -8.53 -11.10 -29.46
C LEU A 20 -9.58 -9.97 -29.31
N PRO A 21 -10.28 -9.86 -28.16
CA PRO A 21 -11.20 -8.76 -27.94
C PRO A 21 -10.42 -7.45 -28.10
N ALA A 22 -10.98 -6.50 -28.85
CA ALA A 22 -10.42 -5.17 -28.97
C ALA A 22 -10.20 -4.59 -27.56
N GLN A 23 -8.96 -4.27 -27.22
CA GLN A 23 -8.67 -3.49 -26.02
C GLN A 23 -9.46 -2.19 -26.12
N SER A 24 -10.33 -1.95 -25.14
CA SER A 24 -11.02 -0.67 -24.98
C SER A 24 -9.96 0.43 -25.01
N THR A 25 -9.99 1.27 -26.06
CA THR A 25 -9.12 2.43 -26.20
C THR A 25 -9.59 3.62 -25.34
N GLY A 26 -10.67 3.44 -24.58
CA GLY A 26 -11.20 4.43 -23.64
C GLY A 26 -10.53 4.33 -22.26
N LYS A 27 -10.29 5.49 -21.65
CA LYS A 27 -9.83 5.61 -20.26
C LYS A 27 -10.77 4.84 -19.33
N HIS A 28 -10.22 3.99 -18.46
CA HIS A 28 -11.01 3.28 -17.47
C HIS A 28 -11.59 4.28 -16.45
N ALA A 29 -12.90 4.45 -16.47
CA ALA A 29 -13.60 5.28 -15.50
C ALA A 29 -13.36 4.75 -14.08
N PHE A 30 -12.97 5.64 -13.17
CA PHE A 30 -12.85 5.31 -11.75
C PHE A 30 -14.12 5.72 -11.03
N ASP A 31 -14.67 4.84 -10.19
CA ASP A 31 -15.81 5.13 -9.33
C ASP A 31 -15.59 4.45 -7.97
N TRP A 32 -15.44 5.26 -6.93
CA TRP A 32 -15.21 4.78 -5.57
C TRP A 32 -16.42 4.01 -4.99
N ASP A 33 -17.65 4.39 -5.35
CA ASP A 33 -18.85 3.73 -4.85
C ASP A 33 -19.04 2.36 -5.52
N ALA A 34 -18.64 2.24 -6.79
CA ALA A 34 -18.59 0.97 -7.52
C ALA A 34 -17.43 0.06 -7.10
N THR A 35 -16.35 0.62 -6.55
CA THR A 35 -15.18 -0.12 -6.04
C THR A 35 -15.59 -1.07 -4.91
N ARG A 36 -15.14 -2.32 -4.99
CA ARG A 36 -15.44 -3.41 -4.05
C ARG A 36 -14.22 -4.03 -3.41
N TYR A 37 -13.04 -3.80 -3.95
CA TYR A 37 -11.82 -4.43 -3.48
C TYR A 37 -10.72 -3.37 -3.37
N LEU A 38 -10.03 -3.36 -2.25
CA LEU A 38 -8.76 -2.66 -2.08
C LEU A 38 -7.67 -3.73 -2.05
N LEU A 39 -6.76 -3.68 -3.03
CA LEU A 39 -5.56 -4.50 -3.06
C LEU A 39 -4.40 -3.60 -2.62
N ALA A 40 -3.92 -3.76 -1.39
CA ALA A 40 -2.97 -2.85 -0.78
C ALA A 40 -1.55 -3.45 -0.75
N PHE A 41 -0.55 -2.61 -1.01
CA PHE A 41 0.88 -2.91 -0.88
C PHE A 41 1.57 -1.76 -0.18
N GLY A 42 2.69 -2.02 0.48
CA GLY A 42 3.35 -0.97 1.23
C GLY A 42 4.16 -1.46 2.42
N ASP A 43 4.30 -0.57 3.39
CA ASP A 43 5.07 -0.79 4.61
C ASP A 43 4.19 -0.76 5.88
N SER A 44 4.79 -0.37 7.01
CA SER A 44 4.14 -0.37 8.31
C SER A 44 2.96 0.60 8.41
N TYR A 45 2.87 1.60 7.53
CA TYR A 45 1.74 2.53 7.48
C TYR A 45 0.46 1.91 6.89
N THR A 46 0.58 0.71 6.29
CA THR A 46 -0.51 0.03 5.59
C THR A 46 -0.72 -1.40 6.06
N TYR A 47 0.31 -2.09 6.57
CA TYR A 47 0.17 -3.49 6.96
C TYR A 47 -0.97 -3.74 7.95
N VAL A 48 -1.66 -4.86 7.76
CA VAL A 48 -2.60 -5.42 8.72
C VAL A 48 -2.18 -6.83 9.11
N GLN A 49 -2.33 -7.20 10.37
CA GLN A 49 -2.07 -8.56 10.83
C GLN A 49 -3.09 -9.54 10.25
N GLY A 50 -2.61 -10.66 9.71
CA GLY A 50 -3.44 -11.81 9.36
C GLY A 50 -3.16 -13.04 10.20
N THR A 51 -4.12 -13.95 10.33
CA THR A 51 -3.92 -15.24 11.03
C THR A 51 -2.86 -16.16 10.40
N HIS A 52 -2.48 -15.90 9.15
CA HIS A 52 -1.41 -16.59 8.41
C HIS A 52 -0.23 -15.66 8.05
N GLY A 53 -0.17 -14.49 8.67
CA GLY A 53 0.92 -13.54 8.50
C GLY A 53 2.02 -13.70 9.53
N HIS A 54 3.15 -13.04 9.30
CA HIS A 54 4.18 -12.88 10.31
C HIS A 54 3.66 -11.95 11.41
N GLN A 55 3.80 -12.37 12.67
CA GLN A 55 3.24 -11.66 13.81
C GLN A 55 3.83 -10.25 13.94
N ASN A 56 2.97 -9.22 13.91
CA ASN A 56 3.23 -7.79 13.92
C ASN A 56 3.87 -7.22 12.64
N TYR A 57 3.80 -7.95 11.50
CA TYR A 57 4.45 -7.49 10.26
C TYR A 57 3.63 -7.66 9.00
N SER A 58 2.76 -8.67 8.87
CA SER A 58 2.08 -8.93 7.60
C SER A 58 0.73 -9.58 7.75
N PHE A 59 -0.05 -9.48 6.67
CA PHE A 59 -1.29 -10.23 6.53
C PHE A 59 -1.01 -11.70 6.23
N ILE A 60 -0.05 -12.00 5.35
CA ILE A 60 0.23 -13.35 4.88
C ILE A 60 1.72 -13.58 4.62
N GLY A 61 2.25 -14.66 5.19
CA GLY A 61 3.62 -15.12 4.96
C GLY A 61 4.70 -14.08 5.29
N ASP A 62 5.93 -14.42 4.92
CA ASP A 62 7.11 -13.56 5.01
C ASP A 62 8.18 -14.03 4.01
N GLN A 63 9.36 -13.42 3.99
CA GLN A 63 10.43 -13.77 3.06
C GLN A 63 10.98 -15.20 3.28
N LEU A 64 10.88 -15.74 4.50
CA LEU A 64 11.32 -17.09 4.83
C LEU A 64 10.25 -18.14 4.52
N ASN A 65 8.98 -17.74 4.53
CA ASN A 65 7.78 -18.53 4.22
C ASN A 65 7.01 -17.85 3.07
N PHE A 66 7.68 -17.71 1.93
CA PHE A 66 7.22 -16.88 0.81
C PHE A 66 5.99 -17.43 0.10
N ALA A 67 5.91 -18.75 -0.07
CA ALA A 67 4.79 -19.41 -0.75
C ALA A 67 3.61 -19.66 0.21
N TYR A 68 2.39 -19.47 -0.30
CA TYR A 68 1.16 -19.88 0.36
C TYR A 68 0.19 -20.50 -0.65
N ASP A 69 -0.74 -21.31 -0.15
CA ASP A 69 -1.76 -21.96 -0.96
C ASP A 69 -3.11 -21.24 -0.87
N SER A 70 -4.07 -21.68 -1.69
CA SER A 70 -5.41 -21.09 -1.72
C SER A 70 -6.15 -21.24 -0.40
N LYS A 71 -5.90 -22.31 0.37
CA LYS A 71 -6.55 -22.53 1.65
C LYS A 71 -6.06 -21.52 2.68
N MET A 72 -4.74 -21.32 2.78
CA MET A 72 -4.14 -20.31 3.65
C MET A 72 -4.69 -18.93 3.31
N LEU A 73 -4.67 -18.52 2.03
CA LEU A 73 -5.16 -17.21 1.62
C LEU A 73 -6.64 -17.00 1.94
N LEU A 74 -7.51 -17.96 1.61
CA LEU A 74 -8.96 -17.81 1.74
C LEU A 74 -9.47 -18.00 3.17
N THR A 75 -8.72 -18.69 4.02
CA THR A 75 -9.04 -18.83 5.44
C THR A 75 -8.37 -17.78 6.32
N ASN A 76 -7.44 -16.99 5.75
CA ASN A 76 -6.79 -15.90 6.44
C ASN A 76 -7.79 -14.84 6.87
N LYS A 77 -7.70 -14.42 8.13
CA LYS A 77 -8.54 -13.36 8.70
C LYS A 77 -7.66 -12.22 9.14
N ILE A 78 -8.13 -11.00 8.90
CA ILE A 78 -7.58 -9.80 9.51
C ILE A 78 -7.78 -9.94 11.02
N VAL A 79 -6.70 -9.85 11.77
CA VAL A 79 -6.68 -9.81 13.23
C VAL A 79 -6.71 -8.33 13.60
N GLN A 80 -7.58 -7.94 14.53
CA GLN A 80 -7.61 -6.58 15.05
C GLN A 80 -7.48 -6.59 16.57
N ASN A 81 -6.42 -5.96 17.05
CA ASN A 81 -6.06 -5.74 18.45
C ASN A 81 -4.98 -4.63 18.49
N GLN A 82 -4.48 -4.29 19.68
CA GLN A 82 -3.51 -3.20 19.84
C GLN A 82 -2.22 -3.35 19.01
N THR A 83 -1.77 -4.57 18.71
CA THR A 83 -0.51 -4.83 17.99
C THR A 83 -0.74 -5.34 16.57
N ALA A 84 -1.98 -5.35 16.10
CA ALA A 84 -2.33 -5.86 14.79
C ALA A 84 -1.82 -5.00 13.64
N THR A 85 -1.44 -3.76 13.95
CA THR A 85 -0.94 -2.77 13.02
C THR A 85 0.16 -1.94 13.73
N ALA A 86 0.75 -0.93 13.07
CA ALA A 86 1.80 -0.11 13.68
C ALA A 86 1.27 1.11 14.47
N GLU A 87 -0.06 1.29 14.52
CA GLU A 87 -0.74 2.51 14.95
C GLU A 87 -1.50 2.37 16.28
N GLY A 88 -1.47 1.18 16.90
CA GLY A 88 -2.19 0.89 18.15
C GLY A 88 -3.67 0.58 17.98
N GLY A 89 -4.13 0.39 16.74
CA GLY A 89 -5.52 0.19 16.34
C GLY A 89 -5.64 0.28 14.81
N PRO A 90 -6.85 0.25 14.23
CA PRO A 90 -7.01 0.16 12.80
C PRO A 90 -6.25 1.24 12.01
N ASN A 91 -5.71 0.87 10.85
CA ASN A 91 -5.02 1.82 9.98
C ASN A 91 -5.97 2.39 8.89
N TRP A 92 -5.42 3.21 7.99
CA TRP A 92 -6.20 3.94 6.99
C TRP A 92 -6.92 3.00 6.00
N ALA A 93 -6.31 1.87 5.66
CA ALA A 93 -6.88 0.90 4.71
C ALA A 93 -8.08 0.17 5.32
N GLU A 94 -7.98 -0.16 6.62
CA GLU A 94 -9.10 -0.74 7.37
C GLU A 94 -10.26 0.26 7.51
N PHE A 95 -9.98 1.52 7.85
CA PHE A 95 -11.01 2.56 7.94
C PHE A 95 -11.68 2.84 6.58
N LEU A 96 -10.88 2.99 5.52
CA LEU A 96 -11.36 3.29 4.17
C LEU A 96 -12.28 2.18 3.63
N THR A 97 -12.00 0.92 3.96
CA THR A 97 -12.81 -0.24 3.53
C THR A 97 -13.89 -0.63 4.54
N ASN A 98 -13.79 -0.15 5.77
CA ASN A 98 -14.52 -0.64 6.95
C ASN A 98 -14.38 -2.17 7.12
N CYS A 99 -13.21 -2.72 6.80
CA CYS A 99 -12.89 -4.13 6.89
C CYS A 99 -11.75 -4.32 7.90
N GLY A 100 -12.01 -5.03 9.01
CA GLY A 100 -11.00 -5.22 10.07
C GLY A 100 -11.06 -4.20 11.22
N VAL A 101 -11.88 -3.14 11.13
CA VAL A 101 -11.89 -2.03 12.13
C VAL A 101 -12.24 -2.47 13.57
N LYS A 102 -13.01 -3.54 13.77
CA LYS A 102 -13.43 -3.99 15.11
C LYS A 102 -12.48 -5.05 15.65
N LYS A 103 -12.13 -4.94 16.94
CA LYS A 103 -11.34 -5.95 17.67
C LYS A 103 -11.87 -7.37 17.42
N GLY A 104 -10.96 -8.31 17.17
CA GLY A 104 -11.28 -9.71 16.88
C GLY A 104 -10.78 -10.16 15.51
N LEU A 105 -11.51 -11.08 14.88
CA LEU A 105 -11.15 -11.65 13.58
C LEU A 105 -12.17 -11.27 12.52
N THR A 106 -11.71 -10.69 11.41
CA THR A 106 -12.55 -10.33 10.26
C THR A 106 -12.08 -11.07 9.02
N SER A 107 -12.99 -11.78 8.34
CA SER A 107 -12.67 -12.38 7.03
C SER A 107 -12.82 -11.30 5.95
N PRO A 108 -11.81 -11.07 5.07
CA PRO A 108 -11.93 -10.14 3.95
C PRO A 108 -13.16 -10.42 3.08
N LEU A 109 -13.50 -11.70 2.89
CA LEU A 109 -14.65 -12.16 2.09
C LEU A 109 -16.01 -11.71 2.66
N SER A 110 -16.08 -11.39 3.95
CA SER A 110 -17.30 -10.93 4.61
C SER A 110 -17.53 -9.41 4.53
N CYS A 111 -16.54 -8.66 4.07
CA CYS A 111 -16.59 -7.20 4.02
C CYS A 111 -17.30 -6.70 2.75
N LYS A 112 -18.04 -5.58 2.88
CA LYS A 112 -18.71 -4.92 1.73
C LYS A 112 -17.71 -4.36 0.71
N LYS A 113 -16.61 -3.81 1.21
CA LYS A 113 -15.38 -3.51 0.46
C LYS A 113 -14.29 -4.39 1.05
N GLN A 114 -13.78 -5.35 0.28
CA GLN A 114 -12.81 -6.32 0.78
C GLN A 114 -11.42 -5.69 0.81
N LEU A 115 -10.70 -5.88 1.91
CA LEU A 115 -9.30 -5.50 2.06
C LEU A 115 -8.42 -6.73 1.87
N TRP A 116 -7.61 -6.72 0.81
CA TRP A 116 -6.56 -7.70 0.56
C TRP A 116 -5.22 -6.98 0.66
N ASP A 117 -4.61 -7.08 1.84
CA ASP A 117 -3.40 -6.35 2.19
C ASP A 117 -2.17 -7.26 2.03
N PHE A 118 -1.21 -6.83 1.22
CA PHE A 118 0.09 -7.48 1.03
C PHE A 118 1.24 -6.58 1.47
N ALA A 119 0.95 -5.50 2.21
CA ALA A 119 1.98 -4.67 2.81
C ALA A 119 2.72 -5.45 3.90
N PHE A 120 3.99 -5.07 4.11
CA PHE A 120 4.86 -5.70 5.08
C PHE A 120 5.56 -4.63 5.91
N ALA A 121 5.40 -4.66 7.23
CA ALA A 121 6.02 -3.67 8.11
C ALA A 121 7.55 -3.65 7.97
N GLY A 122 8.13 -2.46 7.76
CA GLY A 122 9.56 -2.31 7.50
C GLY A 122 9.98 -2.63 6.06
N ALA A 123 9.05 -2.75 5.11
CA ALA A 123 9.39 -2.92 3.71
C ALA A 123 9.95 -1.65 3.08
N ASP A 124 11.04 -1.82 2.35
CA ASP A 124 11.54 -0.89 1.35
C ASP A 124 11.01 -1.26 -0.05
N ILE A 125 11.25 -0.38 -1.03
CA ILE A 125 10.91 -0.66 -2.43
C ILE A 125 11.67 -1.91 -2.92
N SER A 126 12.99 -1.95 -2.71
CA SER A 126 13.85 -3.02 -3.22
C SER A 126 15.17 -3.12 -2.45
N VAL A 127 15.65 -4.36 -2.32
CA VAL A 127 16.99 -4.67 -1.78
C VAL A 127 18.15 -4.17 -2.64
N GLU A 128 17.85 -3.66 -3.84
CA GLU A 128 18.81 -2.95 -4.69
C GLU A 128 19.34 -1.66 -4.05
N TYR A 129 18.53 -1.01 -3.21
CA TYR A 129 18.80 0.34 -2.69
C TYR A 129 19.14 0.34 -1.19
N THR A 130 18.45 -0.49 -0.40
CA THR A 130 18.58 -0.59 1.05
C THR A 130 18.53 -2.07 1.47
N PRO A 131 19.29 -2.48 2.51
CA PRO A 131 19.19 -3.85 3.02
C PRO A 131 17.85 -4.07 3.72
N LEU A 132 17.39 -5.32 3.79
CA LEU A 132 16.20 -5.65 4.57
C LEU A 132 16.39 -5.33 6.06
N HIS A 133 15.36 -4.76 6.71
CA HIS A 133 15.33 -4.55 8.16
C HIS A 133 15.43 -5.85 8.95
N HIS A 134 14.78 -6.90 8.43
CA HIS A 134 14.86 -8.26 8.95
C HIS A 134 15.01 -9.25 7.80
N ASN A 135 15.63 -10.41 8.04
CA ASN A 135 15.77 -11.45 7.01
C ASN A 135 14.42 -12.02 6.52
N TYR A 136 13.34 -11.81 7.28
CA TYR A 136 11.98 -12.17 6.94
C TYR A 136 11.19 -11.03 6.25
N THR A 137 11.75 -9.81 6.14
CA THR A 137 11.07 -8.67 5.50
C THR A 137 10.83 -8.92 4.01
N VAL A 138 9.62 -8.62 3.54
CA VAL A 138 9.24 -8.69 2.12
C VAL A 138 9.21 -7.28 1.53
N SER A 139 10.18 -6.93 0.67
CA SER A 139 10.21 -5.66 -0.06
C SER A 139 9.03 -5.52 -1.03
N LEU A 140 8.68 -4.31 -1.47
CA LEU A 140 7.57 -4.09 -2.40
C LEU A 140 7.68 -4.95 -3.67
N VAL A 141 8.87 -5.02 -4.27
CA VAL A 141 9.12 -5.89 -5.44
C VAL A 141 8.75 -7.35 -5.14
N ASN A 142 9.10 -7.83 -3.95
CA ASN A 142 8.78 -9.18 -3.52
C ASN A 142 7.31 -9.33 -3.10
N GLN A 143 6.65 -8.31 -2.55
CA GLN A 143 5.21 -8.33 -2.25
C GLN A 143 4.42 -8.52 -3.55
N VAL A 144 4.75 -7.76 -4.60
CA VAL A 144 4.11 -7.90 -5.92
C VAL A 144 4.43 -9.25 -6.56
N THR A 145 5.67 -9.74 -6.44
CA THR A 145 6.05 -11.08 -6.92
C THR A 145 5.29 -12.18 -6.19
N GLN A 146 5.17 -12.09 -4.87
CA GLN A 146 4.44 -13.04 -4.04
C GLN A 146 2.96 -13.06 -4.41
N TYR A 147 2.40 -11.86 -4.60
CA TYR A 147 1.03 -11.70 -5.04
C TYR A 147 0.80 -12.29 -6.43
N GLU A 148 1.65 -12.00 -7.42
CA GLU A 148 1.54 -12.56 -8.77
C GLU A 148 1.57 -14.09 -8.76
N GLN A 149 2.47 -14.69 -7.97
CA GLN A 149 2.67 -16.14 -7.95
C GLN A 149 1.59 -16.90 -7.16
N TYR A 150 1.15 -16.37 -6.02
CA TYR A 150 0.31 -17.11 -5.07
C TYR A 150 -1.06 -16.46 -4.83
N GLY A 151 -1.12 -15.13 -4.82
CA GLY A 151 -2.35 -14.38 -4.54
C GLY A 151 -3.28 -14.28 -5.75
N HIS A 152 -2.78 -13.75 -6.86
CA HIS A 152 -3.53 -13.49 -8.08
C HIS A 152 -4.21 -14.74 -8.66
N PRO A 153 -3.56 -15.93 -8.77
CA PRO A 153 -4.19 -17.12 -9.31
C PRO A 153 -5.45 -17.54 -8.56
N VAL A 154 -5.53 -17.22 -7.26
CA VAL A 154 -6.68 -17.49 -6.40
C VAL A 154 -7.69 -16.34 -6.48
N LEU A 155 -7.25 -15.11 -6.23
CA LEU A 155 -8.13 -13.95 -6.10
C LEU A 155 -8.78 -13.52 -7.42
N LYS A 156 -8.20 -13.82 -8.59
CA LYS A 156 -8.83 -13.48 -9.89
C LYS A 156 -10.23 -14.09 -10.08
N ASN A 157 -10.58 -15.13 -9.33
CA ASN A 157 -11.90 -15.76 -9.35
C ASN A 157 -12.90 -15.13 -8.36
N ILE A 158 -12.45 -14.17 -7.54
CA ILE A 158 -13.23 -13.52 -6.46
C ILE A 158 -13.27 -12.00 -6.67
N MET A 159 -12.15 -11.43 -7.11
CA MET A 159 -11.87 -10.02 -7.25
C MET A 159 -11.82 -9.63 -8.73
N HIS A 160 -12.80 -8.84 -9.17
CA HIS A 160 -12.82 -8.32 -10.53
C HIS A 160 -11.89 -7.10 -10.65
N PRO A 161 -10.92 -7.09 -11.58
CA PRO A 161 -9.98 -5.99 -11.71
C PRO A 161 -10.62 -4.61 -11.94
N SER A 162 -11.74 -4.53 -12.67
CA SER A 162 -12.48 -3.27 -12.91
C SER A 162 -13.18 -2.69 -11.68
N ARG A 163 -13.25 -3.43 -10.58
CA ARG A 163 -13.82 -3.00 -9.30
C ARG A 163 -12.77 -2.94 -8.19
N THR A 164 -11.50 -3.02 -8.57
CA THR A 164 -10.37 -3.09 -7.65
C THR A 164 -9.57 -1.81 -7.74
N LEU A 165 -9.33 -1.18 -6.59
CA LEU A 165 -8.34 -0.14 -6.44
C LEU A 165 -7.06 -0.79 -5.92
N VAL A 166 -5.97 -0.67 -6.68
CA VAL A 166 -4.63 -1.03 -6.21
C VAL A 166 -4.07 0.18 -5.45
N ALA A 167 -3.75 0.03 -4.17
CA ALA A 167 -3.21 1.10 -3.37
C ALA A 167 -1.79 0.80 -2.88
N ILE A 168 -0.90 1.78 -3.01
CA ILE A 168 0.52 1.64 -2.70
C ILE A 168 0.96 2.81 -1.81
N TRP A 169 1.40 2.51 -0.59
CA TRP A 169 2.07 3.47 0.29
C TRP A 169 3.40 2.90 0.78
N ILE A 170 4.49 3.38 0.18
CA ILE A 170 5.84 2.82 0.32
C ILE A 170 6.87 3.94 0.17
N GLY A 171 8.09 3.72 0.66
CA GLY A 171 9.19 4.67 0.59
C GLY A 171 9.55 5.29 1.93
N ILE A 172 8.76 5.04 2.98
CA ILE A 172 9.03 5.59 4.31
C ILE A 172 10.34 5.03 4.86
N ASN A 173 10.55 3.71 4.74
CA ASN A 173 11.79 3.06 5.16
C ASN A 173 12.97 3.46 4.26
N ASP A 174 12.78 3.46 2.94
CA ASP A 174 13.82 3.85 1.99
C ASP A 174 14.37 5.24 2.30
N MET A 175 13.48 6.18 2.61
CA MET A 175 13.83 7.55 2.98
C MET A 175 14.58 7.63 4.30
N ASN A 176 14.14 6.90 5.33
CA ASN A 176 14.79 6.92 6.64
C ASN A 176 16.19 6.28 6.58
N ASP A 177 16.34 5.18 5.86
CA ASP A 177 17.58 4.41 5.79
C ASP A 177 18.62 5.07 4.89
N SER A 178 18.17 5.66 3.78
CA SER A 178 19.06 6.31 2.82
C SER A 178 19.31 7.80 3.11
N ALA A 179 18.66 8.40 4.12
CA ALA A 179 18.66 9.85 4.39
C ALA A 179 20.06 10.49 4.44
N LYS A 180 21.09 9.70 4.75
CA LYS A 180 22.49 10.14 4.91
C LYS A 180 23.46 9.50 3.92
N TYR A 181 22.96 8.78 2.91
CA TYR A 181 23.81 8.19 1.88
C TYR A 181 24.56 9.28 1.11
N ALA A 182 25.80 8.97 0.71
CA ALA A 182 26.62 9.84 -0.12
C ALA A 182 26.23 9.73 -1.61
N VAL A 183 25.01 10.15 -1.95
CA VAL A 183 24.43 10.05 -3.29
C VAL A 183 23.80 11.36 -3.74
N HIS A 184 23.55 11.50 -5.05
CA HIS A 184 22.69 12.55 -5.57
C HIS A 184 21.22 12.13 -5.45
N PHE A 185 20.56 12.57 -4.36
CA PHE A 185 19.20 12.15 -4.00
C PHE A 185 18.16 12.23 -5.12
N PRO A 186 18.06 13.32 -5.92
CA PRO A 186 17.10 13.36 -7.03
C PRO A 186 17.28 12.21 -8.04
N THR A 187 18.52 11.84 -8.35
CA THR A 187 18.79 10.72 -9.27
C THR A 187 18.51 9.38 -8.60
N PHE A 188 18.86 9.26 -7.32
CA PHE A 188 18.61 8.05 -6.53
C PHE A 188 17.11 7.76 -6.40
N TYR A 189 16.29 8.75 -6.05
CA TYR A 189 14.84 8.62 -5.96
C TYR A 189 14.20 8.29 -7.30
N ASN A 190 14.67 8.88 -8.40
CA ASN A 190 14.20 8.52 -9.74
C ASN A 190 14.47 7.05 -10.11
N ARG A 191 15.59 6.47 -9.66
CA ARG A 191 15.87 5.04 -9.86
C ARG A 191 14.92 4.17 -9.03
N MET A 192 14.73 4.51 -7.76
CA MET A 192 13.75 3.82 -6.91
C MET A 192 12.34 3.82 -7.50
N MET A 193 11.89 4.96 -8.03
CA MET A 193 10.60 5.06 -8.71
C MET A 193 10.54 4.22 -9.97
N THR A 194 11.62 4.14 -10.76
CA THR A 194 11.70 3.21 -11.91
C THR A 194 11.44 1.76 -11.46
N THR A 195 12.06 1.32 -10.36
CA THR A 195 11.85 -0.03 -9.81
C THR A 195 10.43 -0.23 -9.29
N LEU A 196 9.88 0.76 -8.56
CA LEU A 196 8.49 0.73 -8.07
C LEU A 196 7.50 0.58 -9.23
N PHE A 197 7.64 1.40 -10.28
CA PHE A 197 6.72 1.36 -11.42
C PHE A 197 6.91 0.13 -12.32
N ALA A 198 8.05 -0.56 -12.26
CA ALA A 198 8.18 -1.90 -12.84
C ALA A 198 7.29 -2.92 -12.11
N SER A 199 7.16 -2.83 -10.78
CA SER A 199 6.19 -3.65 -10.03
C SER A 199 4.74 -3.26 -10.35
N VAL A 200 4.45 -1.95 -10.53
CA VAL A 200 3.12 -1.50 -10.99
C VAL A 200 2.80 -2.04 -12.39
N GLN A 201 3.78 -2.09 -13.28
CA GLN A 201 3.64 -2.71 -14.61
C GLN A 201 3.23 -4.19 -14.50
N THR A 202 3.79 -4.95 -13.57
CA THR A 202 3.34 -6.33 -13.29
C THR A 202 1.87 -6.36 -12.91
N LEU A 203 1.43 -5.52 -11.98
CA LEU A 203 0.01 -5.45 -11.58
C LEU A 203 -0.90 -5.05 -12.74
N TYR A 204 -0.46 -4.15 -13.62
CA TYR A 204 -1.18 -3.80 -14.84
C TYR A 204 -1.34 -4.98 -15.79
N ASN A 205 -0.28 -5.78 -15.96
CA ASN A 205 -0.31 -6.98 -16.79
C ASN A 205 -1.28 -8.04 -16.22
N LEU A 206 -1.55 -8.02 -14.92
CA LEU A 206 -2.56 -8.85 -14.26
C LEU A 206 -4.01 -8.33 -14.43
N GLY A 207 -4.19 -7.17 -15.09
CA GLY A 207 -5.49 -6.64 -15.48
C GLY A 207 -6.00 -5.46 -14.64
N TYR A 208 -5.26 -4.99 -13.62
CA TYR A 208 -5.67 -3.84 -12.82
C TYR A 208 -5.58 -2.53 -13.59
N ARG A 209 -6.53 -1.63 -13.38
CA ARG A 209 -6.66 -0.35 -14.12
C ARG A 209 -6.82 0.89 -13.25
N SER A 210 -7.08 0.74 -11.96
CA SER A 210 -7.19 1.85 -11.02
C SER A 210 -6.09 1.78 -9.96
N TYR A 211 -5.29 2.83 -9.86
CA TYR A 211 -4.14 2.91 -8.96
C TYR A 211 -4.24 4.13 -8.05
N LEU A 212 -3.92 3.95 -6.78
CA LEU A 212 -3.75 4.99 -5.79
C LEU A 212 -2.32 4.91 -5.23
N PHE A 213 -1.57 5.99 -5.35
CA PHE A 213 -0.29 6.17 -4.67
C PHE A 213 -0.45 7.18 -3.54
N MET A 214 0.03 6.83 -2.36
CA MET A 214 0.15 7.74 -1.24
C MET A 214 1.58 8.30 -1.24
N ASN A 215 1.74 9.62 -1.28
CA ASN A 215 3.07 10.21 -1.13
C ASN A 215 3.56 10.12 0.32
N LEU A 216 4.82 10.49 0.57
CA LEU A 216 5.39 10.32 1.92
C LEU A 216 4.63 11.13 2.97
N PRO A 217 4.42 10.60 4.18
CA PRO A 217 4.02 11.41 5.33
C PRO A 217 5.10 12.46 5.66
N PRO A 218 4.82 13.46 6.51
CA PRO A 218 5.79 14.50 6.87
C PRO A 218 6.89 13.96 7.81
N LEU A 219 7.83 13.18 7.25
CA LEU A 219 8.92 12.52 7.99
C LEU A 219 9.91 13.51 8.61
N ASP A 220 10.06 14.69 8.00
CA ASP A 220 10.82 15.83 8.51
C ASP A 220 10.18 16.45 9.77
N ARG A 221 8.91 16.09 10.05
CA ARG A 221 8.16 16.52 11.24
C ARG A 221 7.96 15.39 12.25
N THR A 222 8.66 14.26 12.14
CA THR A 222 8.68 13.26 13.23
C THR A 222 9.15 13.87 14.55
N PRO A 223 8.79 13.30 15.72
CA PRO A 223 9.22 13.82 17.02
C PRO A 223 10.73 14.02 17.11
N ALA A 224 11.50 13.07 16.58
CA ALA A 224 12.95 13.14 16.55
C ALA A 224 13.48 14.28 15.65
N ASN A 225 12.83 14.55 14.51
CA ASN A 225 13.25 15.61 13.60
C ASN A 225 12.83 17.01 14.09
N GLN A 226 11.66 17.15 14.74
CA GLN A 226 11.28 18.41 15.38
C GLN A 226 12.24 18.81 16.52
N ALA A 227 12.88 17.84 17.17
CA ALA A 227 13.87 18.07 18.23
C ALA A 227 15.29 18.38 17.70
N ARG A 228 15.54 18.31 16.38
CA ARG A 228 16.86 18.50 15.77
C ARG A 228 16.95 19.85 15.05
N SER A 229 18.13 20.46 15.08
CA SER A 229 18.42 21.64 14.24
C SER A 229 18.55 21.29 12.76
N ASN A 230 18.99 20.06 12.47
CA ASN A 230 19.15 19.53 11.11
C ASN A 230 18.35 18.20 10.98
N PRO A 231 17.06 18.27 10.63
CA PRO A 231 16.24 17.10 10.32
C PRO A 231 16.86 16.20 9.25
N SER A 232 16.65 14.89 9.37
CA SER A 232 17.10 13.89 8.39
C SER A 232 16.17 12.67 8.45
N PRO A 233 15.41 12.35 7.40
CA PRO A 233 15.29 13.12 6.15
C PRO A 233 14.74 14.53 6.38
N ASN A 234 15.13 15.48 5.54
CA ASN A 234 14.63 16.86 5.59
C ASN A 234 13.51 17.10 4.56
N ALA A 235 12.83 18.25 4.68
CA ALA A 235 11.74 18.64 3.78
C ALA A 235 12.15 18.59 2.30
N THR A 236 13.36 19.03 1.94
CA THR A 236 13.86 19.01 0.56
C THR A 236 13.96 17.58 0.01
N GLN A 237 14.49 16.64 0.80
CA GLN A 237 14.55 15.24 0.42
C GLN A 237 13.15 14.66 0.21
N ILE A 238 12.20 14.99 1.08
CA ILE A 238 10.80 14.56 0.96
C ILE A 238 10.18 15.12 -0.33
N THR A 239 10.38 16.41 -0.62
CA THR A 239 9.92 17.02 -1.88
C THR A 239 10.46 16.30 -3.10
N TRP A 240 11.77 16.00 -3.15
CA TRP A 240 12.35 15.30 -4.30
C TRP A 240 11.77 13.89 -4.50
N PHE A 241 11.49 13.16 -3.42
CA PHE A 241 10.88 11.84 -3.51
C PHE A 241 9.43 11.93 -3.99
N ASN A 242 8.64 12.83 -3.40
CA ASN A 242 7.23 13.04 -3.76
C ASN A 242 7.09 13.54 -5.21
N ASP A 243 7.97 14.42 -5.66
CA ASP A 243 8.03 14.90 -7.05
C ASP A 243 8.35 13.76 -8.02
N ALA A 244 9.31 12.89 -7.68
CA ALA A 244 9.64 11.73 -8.48
C ALA A 244 8.43 10.78 -8.59
N LEU A 245 7.76 10.46 -7.48
CA LEU A 245 6.55 9.65 -7.48
C LEU A 245 5.47 10.22 -8.39
N ALA A 246 5.18 11.52 -8.28
CA ALA A 246 4.16 12.19 -9.10
C ALA A 246 4.50 12.16 -10.60
N GLN A 247 5.76 12.39 -10.97
CA GLN A 247 6.23 12.36 -12.35
C GLN A 247 6.12 10.95 -12.96
N HIS A 248 6.49 9.91 -12.21
CA HIS A 248 6.38 8.53 -12.67
C HIS A 248 4.92 8.06 -12.74
N ALA A 249 4.07 8.45 -11.79
CA ALA A 249 2.64 8.18 -11.84
C ALA A 249 1.97 8.78 -13.09
N GLN A 250 2.27 10.05 -13.38
CA GLN A 250 1.78 10.72 -14.59
C GLN A 250 2.32 10.07 -15.88
N SER A 251 3.59 9.63 -15.87
CA SER A 251 4.19 8.96 -17.03
C SER A 251 3.58 7.58 -17.27
N PHE A 252 3.29 6.85 -16.20
CA PHE A 252 2.59 5.57 -16.26
C PHE A 252 1.17 5.72 -16.80
N GLU A 253 0.38 6.68 -16.30
CA GLU A 253 -0.99 6.92 -16.82
C GLU A 253 -0.97 7.30 -18.31
N ARG A 254 0.02 8.08 -18.76
CA ARG A 254 0.18 8.42 -20.18
C ARG A 254 0.56 7.22 -21.04
N ALA A 255 1.38 6.31 -20.52
CA ALA A 255 1.80 5.10 -21.22
C ALA A 255 0.69 4.04 -21.27
N HIS A 256 -0.22 4.06 -20.29
CA HIS A 256 -1.35 3.14 -20.15
C HIS A 256 -2.66 3.92 -20.12
N ALA A 257 -3.07 4.43 -21.28
CA ALA A 257 -4.24 5.31 -21.41
C ALA A 257 -5.58 4.65 -21.00
N ASP A 258 -5.61 3.32 -20.85
CA ASP A 258 -6.73 2.55 -20.30
C ASP A 258 -6.72 2.49 -18.76
N THR A 259 -5.85 3.24 -18.08
CA THR A 259 -5.77 3.31 -16.61
C THR A 259 -6.26 4.65 -16.06
N THR A 260 -6.60 4.64 -14.78
CA THR A 260 -6.75 5.84 -13.96
C THR A 260 -5.77 5.76 -12.80
N VAL A 261 -4.94 6.78 -12.66
CA VAL A 261 -3.88 6.84 -11.65
C VAL A 261 -4.06 8.08 -10.80
N HIS A 262 -4.13 7.88 -9.49
CA HIS A 262 -4.24 8.96 -8.53
C HIS A 262 -3.04 8.97 -7.60
N VAL A 263 -2.55 10.17 -7.30
CA VAL A 263 -1.57 10.42 -6.23
C VAL A 263 -2.27 11.24 -5.16
N PHE A 264 -2.41 10.68 -3.97
CA PHE A 264 -2.93 11.38 -2.81
C PHE A 264 -1.80 12.04 -2.04
N ASP A 265 -1.97 13.33 -1.76
CA ASP A 265 -1.00 14.14 -1.02
C ASP A 265 -1.18 13.96 0.50
N ALA A 266 -0.78 12.79 0.98
CA ALA A 266 -0.74 12.45 2.39
C ALA A 266 0.13 13.43 3.18
N HIS A 267 1.25 13.88 2.61
CA HIS A 267 2.13 14.87 3.21
C HIS A 267 1.37 16.13 3.64
N THR A 268 0.65 16.75 2.71
CA THR A 268 -0.10 17.98 2.96
C THR A 268 -1.27 17.74 3.89
N ALA A 269 -2.02 16.65 3.71
CA ALA A 269 -3.15 16.31 4.59
C ALA A 269 -2.70 16.16 6.06
N LEU A 270 -1.63 15.40 6.28
CA LEU A 270 -1.05 15.17 7.61
C LEU A 270 -0.40 16.43 8.18
N SER A 271 0.32 17.21 7.38
CA SER A 271 0.87 18.50 7.82
C SER A 271 -0.22 19.47 8.28
N ASN A 272 -1.33 19.53 7.54
CA ASN A 272 -2.47 20.35 7.92
C ASN A 272 -3.12 19.89 9.24
N MET A 273 -3.16 18.59 9.52
CA MET A 273 -3.58 18.09 10.84
C MET A 273 -2.63 18.56 11.94
N MET A 274 -1.31 18.51 11.71
CA MET A 274 -0.32 18.98 12.68
C MET A 274 -0.39 20.49 12.91
N ASP A 275 -0.73 21.28 11.89
CA ASP A 275 -0.82 22.74 11.95
C ASP A 275 -2.15 23.23 12.53
N HIS A 276 -3.20 22.40 12.44
CA HIS A 276 -4.54 22.69 12.95
C HIS A 276 -5.11 21.57 13.83
N PRO A 277 -4.38 21.10 14.86
CA PRO A 277 -4.65 19.83 15.53
C PRO A 277 -5.99 19.82 16.28
N ALA A 278 -6.42 20.97 16.81
CA ALA A 278 -7.71 21.10 17.48
C ALA A 278 -8.92 20.77 16.59
N ARG A 279 -8.82 20.97 15.26
CA ARG A 279 -9.90 20.59 14.32
C ARG A 279 -10.13 19.08 14.25
N TYR A 280 -9.10 18.33 14.60
CA TYR A 280 -9.05 16.87 14.54
C TYR A 280 -9.04 16.25 15.94
N GLY A 281 -9.31 17.00 17.02
CA GLY A 281 -9.24 16.48 18.38
C GLY A 281 -7.83 16.08 18.85
N ILE A 282 -6.79 16.54 18.15
CA ILE A 282 -5.40 16.26 18.48
C ILE A 282 -4.88 17.36 19.41
N VAL A 283 -4.17 16.95 20.46
CA VAL A 283 -3.57 17.85 21.46
C VAL A 283 -2.05 17.77 21.50
N ASN A 284 -1.45 16.69 20.96
CA ASN A 284 0.01 16.53 20.90
C ASN A 284 0.47 16.15 19.50
N THR A 285 1.25 17.03 18.87
CA THR A 285 1.85 16.82 17.54
C THR A 285 3.38 16.72 17.56
N THR A 286 4.00 16.91 18.72
CA THR A 286 5.45 17.07 18.86
C THR A 286 6.13 15.84 19.46
N ASN A 287 5.37 14.99 20.16
CA ASN A 287 5.89 13.79 20.82
C ASN A 287 4.88 12.64 20.81
N PHE A 288 5.31 11.48 21.28
CA PHE A 288 4.48 10.30 21.53
C PHE A 288 4.54 9.92 23.02
N CYS A 289 3.62 9.08 23.49
CA CYS A 289 3.70 8.59 24.88
C CYS A 289 4.72 7.45 24.99
N ALA A 290 5.64 7.49 25.97
CA ALA A 290 6.60 6.40 26.18
C ALA A 290 5.94 5.06 26.56
N GLY A 291 4.80 5.12 27.26
CA GLY A 291 3.99 3.95 27.65
C GLY A 291 3.03 3.44 26.58
N TYR A 292 3.17 3.83 25.31
CA TYR A 292 2.16 3.56 24.27
C TYR A 292 1.81 2.09 24.04
N ASN A 293 2.72 1.17 24.39
CA ASN A 293 2.62 -0.25 24.11
C ASN A 293 2.13 -1.10 25.29
N GLN A 294 1.53 -0.48 26.31
CA GLN A 294 1.01 -1.19 27.47
C GLN A 294 -0.34 -1.86 27.16
N PRO A 295 -0.63 -3.07 27.67
CA PRO A 295 -1.81 -3.85 27.25
C PRO A 295 -3.17 -3.19 27.50
N ASP A 296 -3.26 -2.31 28.49
CA ASP A 296 -4.45 -1.58 28.91
C ASP A 296 -4.27 -0.06 28.72
N ILE A 297 -3.40 0.34 27.78
CA ILE A 297 -3.07 1.74 27.49
C ILE A 297 -4.30 2.58 27.19
N GLU A 298 -5.34 2.00 26.58
CA GLU A 298 -6.60 2.68 26.28
C GLU A 298 -7.31 3.20 27.54
N MET A 299 -7.19 2.50 28.68
CA MET A 299 -7.91 2.82 29.92
C MET A 299 -6.99 3.39 31.00
N ASN A 300 -5.72 2.98 31.03
CA ASN A 300 -4.79 3.26 32.12
C ASN A 300 -3.59 4.13 31.69
N TYR A 301 -3.73 4.91 30.62
CA TYR A 301 -2.66 5.77 30.07
C TYR A 301 -1.95 6.67 31.10
N GLN A 302 -2.66 7.18 32.10
CA GLN A 302 -2.06 7.99 33.16
C GLN A 302 -1.08 7.20 34.04
N ALA A 303 -1.36 5.91 34.29
CA ALA A 303 -0.47 5.04 35.08
C ALA A 303 0.87 4.82 34.39
N TYR A 304 0.92 5.01 33.07
CA TYR A 304 2.11 4.87 32.23
C TYR A 304 2.74 6.21 31.84
N GLY A 305 2.32 7.29 32.49
CA GLY A 305 2.89 8.62 32.27
C GLY A 305 2.46 9.28 30.97
N CYS A 306 1.37 8.85 30.34
CA CYS A 306 0.73 9.60 29.26
C CYS A 306 -0.21 10.66 29.85
N PRO A 307 -0.01 11.96 29.58
CA PRO A 307 -0.90 13.01 30.08
C PRO A 307 -2.35 12.91 29.58
N THR A 308 -2.54 12.46 28.33
CA THR A 308 -3.85 12.35 27.68
C THR A 308 -4.03 10.97 27.04
N PRO A 309 -5.26 10.57 26.68
CA PRO A 309 -5.48 9.34 25.93
C PRO A 309 -4.74 9.36 24.59
N LEU A 310 -4.30 8.19 24.11
CA LEU A 310 -3.47 8.09 22.90
C LEU A 310 -4.16 8.57 21.62
N ASP A 311 -5.48 8.48 21.53
CA ASP A 311 -6.25 8.98 20.39
C ASP A 311 -6.15 10.52 20.23
N THR A 312 -5.72 11.24 21.27
CA THR A 312 -5.45 12.67 21.20
C THR A 312 -4.03 13.01 20.72
N TYR A 313 -3.18 12.02 20.45
CA TYR A 313 -1.82 12.21 19.92
C TYR A 313 -1.83 12.08 18.40
N PHE A 314 -0.94 12.82 17.75
CA PHE A 314 -0.64 12.62 16.34
C PHE A 314 0.27 11.41 16.14
N TRP A 315 1.34 11.33 16.93
CA TRP A 315 2.34 10.26 16.86
C TRP A 315 2.03 9.16 17.88
N PHE A 316 1.90 7.93 17.42
CA PHE A 316 1.72 6.75 18.27
C PHE A 316 3.04 6.32 18.93
N ASN A 317 4.11 6.32 18.13
CA ASN A 317 5.48 6.06 18.55
C ASN A 317 6.44 6.99 17.78
N SER A 318 7.73 6.68 17.79
CA SER A 318 8.77 7.52 17.18
C SER A 318 8.65 7.70 15.65
N GLY A 319 7.87 6.85 14.96
CA GLY A 319 7.79 6.86 13.50
C GLY A 319 6.42 6.57 12.91
N HIS A 320 5.40 6.30 13.72
CA HIS A 320 4.06 5.93 13.25
C HIS A 320 2.99 6.86 13.83
N LEU A 321 1.92 7.03 13.05
CA LEU A 321 0.77 7.86 13.41
C LEU A 321 -0.17 7.05 14.30
N THR A 322 -1.03 7.73 15.06
CA THR A 322 -2.08 7.04 15.82
C THR A 322 -3.21 6.54 14.91
N SER A 323 -3.91 5.49 15.35
CA SER A 323 -5.11 5.02 14.66
C SER A 323 -6.14 6.14 14.45
N HIS A 324 -6.24 7.10 15.38
CA HIS A 324 -7.08 8.30 15.22
C HIS A 324 -6.65 9.15 14.02
N VAL A 325 -5.36 9.44 13.85
CA VAL A 325 -4.85 10.14 12.66
C VAL A 325 -5.12 9.36 11.38
N HIS A 326 -4.94 8.03 11.40
CA HIS A 326 -5.27 7.19 10.24
C HIS A 326 -6.75 7.23 9.87
N LYS A 327 -7.65 7.34 10.86
CA LYS A 327 -9.08 7.51 10.64
C LYS A 327 -9.38 8.85 9.95
N GLU A 328 -8.85 9.96 10.48
CA GLU A 328 -9.01 11.29 9.88
C GLU A 328 -8.43 11.33 8.45
N LEU A 329 -7.29 10.67 8.23
CA LEU A 329 -6.68 10.55 6.91
C LEU A 329 -7.57 9.77 5.93
N ALA A 330 -8.16 8.66 6.39
CA ALA A 330 -9.07 7.85 5.58
C ALA A 330 -10.35 8.61 5.21
N GLU A 331 -10.89 9.44 6.10
CA GLU A 331 -12.06 10.29 5.81
C GLU A 331 -11.75 11.34 4.74
N ILE A 332 -10.58 12.00 4.82
CA ILE A 332 -10.11 12.95 3.81
C ILE A 332 -9.88 12.24 2.46
N LEU A 333 -9.22 11.09 2.49
CA LEU A 333 -8.96 10.28 1.30
C LEU A 333 -10.27 9.79 0.66
N GLU A 334 -11.26 9.34 1.44
CA GLU A 334 -12.54 8.90 0.90
C GLU A 334 -13.27 10.04 0.18
N ALA A 335 -13.28 11.25 0.76
CA ALA A 335 -13.84 12.42 0.10
C ALA A 335 -13.13 12.73 -1.22
N GLN A 336 -11.80 12.61 -1.25
CA GLN A 336 -10.99 12.82 -2.45
C GLN A 336 -11.25 11.76 -3.53
N LEU A 337 -11.37 10.48 -3.15
CA LEU A 337 -11.71 9.38 -4.07
C LEU A 337 -13.09 9.56 -4.70
N LYS A 338 -14.08 10.05 -3.92
CA LYS A 338 -15.40 10.40 -4.46
C LYS A 338 -15.31 11.58 -5.43
N ALA A 339 -14.49 12.59 -5.14
CA ALA A 339 -14.27 13.73 -6.03
C ALA A 339 -13.54 13.36 -7.33
N TRP A 340 -12.68 12.35 -7.31
CA TRP A 340 -12.02 11.80 -8.49
C TRP A 340 -12.85 10.82 -9.30
N SER A 341 -14.02 10.42 -8.80
CA SER A 341 -14.89 9.50 -9.52
C SER A 341 -15.45 10.16 -10.79
N THR A 342 -15.40 9.47 -11.93
CA THR A 342 -15.73 9.98 -13.28
C THR A 342 -16.77 9.16 -14.00
#